data_AF-A0A954E099-F1
#
_entry.id   AF-A0A954E099-F1
#
_cell.length_a   1.000
_cell.length_b   1.000
_cell.length_c   1.000
_cell.angle_alpha   90.00
_cell.angle_beta   90.00
_cell.angle_gamma   90.00
#
_symmetry.space_group_name_H-M   'P 1'
#
loop_
_entity.id
_entity.type
_entity.pdbx_description
1 polymer ?
#
loop_
_entity_poly.entity_id
_entity_poly.type
_entity_poly.pdbx_seq_one_letter_code
_entity_poly.pdbx_strand_id
1 'polypeptide(L)'
;MRQLVHEKLRSLSEAKGKEYGKLVQKLLAIAFLEAGADDLTERSIQGIDLEVRIGGRRLALEVKTCEGGSLSLGKKDLDGLERQHADGLEAYIPVLGDRLTDDWIFVRFTPGEFPCAKQLSLFKLRAYRDGELEARISRAFARAVLDYAADAARDGQRGLDRVLEQYPARRLA
;
A
#
# COMPACT_ATOMS: atom_id res chain seq x y z
N MET A 1 0.35 -20.26 -5.46
CA MET A 1 -0.27 -18.91 -5.35
C MET A 1 0.79 -17.81 -5.22
N ARG A 2 1.65 -17.83 -4.19
CA ARG A 2 2.67 -16.78 -3.96
C ARG A 2 3.63 -16.57 -5.15
N GLN A 3 4.12 -17.65 -5.76
CA GLN A 3 4.97 -17.57 -6.96
C GLN A 3 4.29 -16.83 -8.12
N LEU A 4 3.03 -17.16 -8.40
CA LEU A 4 2.29 -16.53 -9.50
C LEU A 4 2.02 -15.03 -9.24
N VAL A 5 1.73 -14.66 -7.99
CA VAL A 5 1.59 -13.24 -7.59
C VAL A 5 2.91 -12.51 -7.80
N HIS A 6 4.01 -13.09 -7.35
CA HIS A 6 5.35 -12.52 -7.51
C HIS A 6 5.74 -12.35 -8.98
N GLU A 7 5.48 -13.35 -9.82
CA GLU A 7 5.72 -13.28 -11.26
C GLU A 7 4.91 -12.16 -11.92
N LYS A 8 3.61 -12.04 -11.59
CA LYS A 8 2.76 -10.95 -12.10
C LYS A 8 3.25 -9.58 -11.68
N LEU A 9 3.64 -9.40 -10.40
CA LEU A 9 4.17 -8.13 -9.90
C LEU A 9 5.50 -7.79 -10.56
N ARG A 10 6.39 -8.77 -10.76
CA ARG A 10 7.64 -8.58 -11.50
C ARG A 10 7.38 -8.14 -12.93
N SER A 11 6.54 -8.86 -13.68
CA SER A 11 6.19 -8.48 -15.06
C SER A 11 5.53 -7.10 -15.13
N LEU A 12 4.72 -6.75 -14.13
CA LEU A 12 4.11 -5.42 -14.05
C LEU A 12 5.16 -4.33 -13.80
N SER A 13 6.13 -4.58 -12.91
CA SER A 13 7.26 -3.67 -12.65
C SER A 13 8.09 -3.46 -13.93
N GLU A 14 8.47 -4.53 -14.61
CA GLU A 14 9.22 -4.50 -15.87
C GLU A 14 8.47 -3.72 -16.98
N ALA A 15 7.15 -3.91 -17.09
CA ALA A 15 6.34 -3.28 -18.13
C ALA A 15 6.02 -1.80 -17.85
N LYS A 16 5.95 -1.38 -16.58
CA LYS A 16 5.41 -0.07 -16.18
C LYS A 16 6.43 0.86 -15.52
N GLY A 17 7.57 0.33 -15.10
CA GLY A 17 8.68 1.10 -14.54
C GLY A 17 8.21 2.09 -13.46
N LYS A 18 8.35 3.39 -13.74
CA LYS A 18 7.99 4.46 -12.78
C LYS A 18 6.52 4.48 -12.35
N GLU A 19 5.60 3.90 -13.13
CA GLU A 19 4.18 3.83 -12.76
C GLU A 19 3.89 2.66 -11.80
N TYR A 20 4.80 1.69 -11.66
CA TYR A 20 4.60 0.47 -10.88
C TYR A 20 4.09 0.75 -9.46
N GLY A 21 4.70 1.70 -8.75
CA GLY A 21 4.29 2.05 -7.39
C GLY A 21 2.83 2.50 -7.29
N LYS A 22 2.33 3.28 -8.27
CA LYS A 22 0.93 3.72 -8.30
C LYS A 22 -0.03 2.59 -8.65
N LEU A 23 0.40 1.62 -9.45
CA LEU A 23 -0.39 0.42 -9.73
C LEU A 23 -0.49 -0.48 -8.49
N VAL A 24 0.62 -0.68 -7.77
CA VAL A 24 0.64 -1.42 -6.51
C VAL A 24 -0.23 -0.75 -5.45
N GLN A 25 -0.20 0.59 -5.35
CA GLN A 25 -1.09 1.35 -4.48
C GLN A 25 -2.57 1.08 -4.79
N LYS A 26 -2.97 1.08 -6.07
CA LYS A 26 -4.36 0.78 -6.47
C LYS A 26 -4.73 -0.68 -6.23
N LEU A 27 -3.83 -1.62 -6.48
CA LEU A 27 -4.04 -3.03 -6.14
C LEU A 27 -4.20 -3.23 -4.63
N LEU A 28 -3.46 -2.48 -3.81
CA LEU A 28 -3.64 -2.46 -2.36
C LEU A 28 -4.99 -1.86 -1.96
N ALA A 29 -5.44 -0.79 -2.62
CA ALA A 29 -6.76 -0.23 -2.39
C ALA A 29 -7.88 -1.24 -2.69
N ILE A 30 -7.80 -1.96 -3.81
CA ILE A 30 -8.71 -3.06 -4.14
C ILE A 30 -8.66 -4.13 -3.05
N ALA A 31 -7.47 -4.50 -2.57
CA ALA A 31 -7.31 -5.49 -1.50
C ALA A 31 -8.01 -5.07 -0.20
N PHE A 32 -7.95 -3.79 0.18
CA PHE A 32 -8.67 -3.28 1.34
C PHE A 32 -10.18 -3.38 1.18
N LEU A 33 -10.71 -3.01 0.01
CA LEU A 33 -12.13 -3.11 -0.29
C LEU A 33 -12.61 -4.57 -0.26
N GLU A 34 -11.84 -5.48 -0.86
CA GLU A 34 -12.09 -6.92 -0.83
C GLU A 34 -11.96 -7.54 0.57
N ALA A 35 -11.17 -6.94 1.45
CA ALA A 35 -11.01 -7.34 2.85
C ALA A 35 -12.09 -6.76 3.77
N GLY A 36 -13.10 -6.09 3.20
CA GLY A 36 -14.24 -5.52 3.92
C GLY A 36 -13.95 -4.17 4.54
N ALA A 37 -13.22 -3.29 3.83
CA ALA A 37 -13.17 -1.87 4.18
C ALA A 37 -14.56 -1.24 4.00
N ASP A 38 -15.00 -0.49 5.01
CA ASP A 38 -16.29 0.21 5.04
C ASP A 38 -16.23 1.54 4.26
N ASP A 39 -15.04 2.11 4.13
CA ASP A 39 -14.77 3.32 3.36
C ASP A 39 -13.30 3.33 2.93
N LEU A 40 -13.02 3.76 1.70
CA LEU A 40 -11.66 3.93 1.19
C LEU A 40 -11.58 5.18 0.33
N THR A 41 -10.61 6.03 0.63
CA THR A 41 -10.33 7.26 -0.10
C THR A 41 -8.90 7.25 -0.64
N GLU A 42 -8.76 7.44 -1.95
CA GLU A 42 -7.44 7.70 -2.57
C GLU A 42 -7.08 9.18 -2.37
N ARG A 43 -5.90 9.46 -1.82
CA ARG A 43 -5.45 10.82 -1.49
C ARG A 43 -4.30 11.22 -2.41
N SER A 44 -4.40 12.39 -3.03
CA SER A 44 -3.36 12.93 -3.92
C SER A 44 -2.67 14.19 -3.39
N ILE A 45 -3.32 14.91 -2.45
CA ILE A 45 -2.91 16.26 -2.01
C ILE A 45 -2.46 16.29 -0.55
N GLN A 46 -2.95 15.37 0.28
CA GLN A 46 -2.80 15.45 1.75
C GLN A 46 -1.53 14.79 2.31
N GLY A 47 -0.61 14.33 1.44
CA GLY A 47 0.66 13.74 1.88
C GLY A 47 0.56 12.32 2.43
N ILE A 48 -0.56 11.65 2.17
CA ILE A 48 -0.74 10.19 2.31
C ILE A 48 -1.34 9.67 1.01
N ASP A 49 -1.19 8.37 0.75
CA ASP A 49 -1.68 7.72 -0.46
C ASP A 49 -3.13 7.21 -0.32
N LEU A 50 -3.49 6.66 0.85
CA LEU A 50 -4.82 6.09 1.11
C LEU A 50 -5.30 6.43 2.52
N GLU A 51 -6.59 6.71 2.65
CA GLU A 51 -7.31 6.66 3.94
C GLU A 51 -8.31 5.50 3.88
N VAL A 52 -8.32 4.66 4.92
CA VAL A 52 -9.16 3.44 4.94
C VAL A 52 -9.87 3.30 6.28
N ARG A 53 -11.17 3.03 6.24
CA ARG A 53 -11.95 2.59 7.41
C ARG A 53 -12.21 1.09 7.30
N ILE A 54 -11.73 0.31 8.27
CA ILE A 54 -11.85 -1.15 8.25
C ILE A 54 -11.92 -1.71 9.66
N GLY A 55 -12.98 -2.47 9.97
CA GLY A 55 -13.12 -3.12 11.28
C GLY A 55 -13.10 -2.15 12.46
N GLY A 56 -13.73 -0.98 12.30
CA GLY A 56 -13.75 0.09 13.32
C GLY A 56 -12.47 0.94 13.41
N ARG A 57 -11.42 0.61 12.65
CA ARG A 57 -10.16 1.36 12.61
C ARG A 57 -10.19 2.39 11.49
N ARG A 58 -9.52 3.52 11.67
CA ARG A 58 -9.29 4.54 10.65
C ARG A 58 -7.80 4.67 10.39
N LEU A 59 -7.39 4.29 9.19
CA LEU A 59 -6.00 4.13 8.79
C LEU A 59 -5.61 5.23 7.81
N ALA A 60 -4.42 5.79 7.98
CA ALA A 60 -3.76 6.66 7.02
C ALA A 60 -2.51 5.95 6.49
N LEU A 61 -2.40 5.75 5.18
CA LEU A 61 -1.37 4.89 4.58
C LEU A 61 -0.50 5.68 3.61
N GLU A 62 0.81 5.59 3.78
CA GLU A 62 1.82 6.04 2.82
C GLU A 62 2.50 4.79 2.21
N VAL A 63 2.18 4.46 0.96
CA VAL A 63 2.49 3.16 0.36
C VAL A 63 3.86 3.19 -0.30
N LYS A 64 4.74 2.25 0.08
CA LYS A 64 6.08 2.13 -0.51
C LYS A 64 6.28 0.76 -1.15
N THR A 65 6.94 0.75 -2.30
CA THR A 65 7.57 -0.44 -2.88
C THR A 65 9.08 -0.36 -2.67
N CYS A 66 9.71 -1.49 -2.40
CA CYS A 66 11.13 -1.54 -2.05
C CYS A 66 11.86 -2.55 -2.92
N GLU A 67 12.89 -2.07 -3.63
CA GLU A 67 13.89 -2.91 -4.28
C GLU A 67 15.12 -3.00 -3.39
N GLY A 68 15.71 -4.19 -3.24
CA GLY A 68 16.97 -4.37 -2.50
C GLY A 68 16.86 -4.36 -0.97
N GLY A 69 15.66 -4.32 -0.40
CA GLY A 69 15.43 -4.55 1.04
C GLY A 69 15.64 -3.34 1.96
N SER A 70 15.71 -2.12 1.41
CA SER A 70 15.60 -0.88 2.18
C SER A 70 14.78 0.20 1.46
N LEU A 71 14.19 1.10 2.23
CA LEU A 71 13.48 2.28 1.72
C LEU A 71 13.97 3.55 2.39
N SER A 72 13.71 4.70 1.76
CA SER A 72 13.86 6.01 2.39
C SER A 72 12.51 6.73 2.45
N LEU A 73 12.31 7.50 3.52
CA LEU A 73 11.12 8.34 3.69
C LEU A 73 11.51 9.80 3.46
N GLY A 74 10.76 10.48 2.61
CA GLY A 74 10.93 11.90 2.37
C GLY A 74 10.30 12.73 3.49
N LYS A 75 10.67 14.01 3.56
CA LYS A 75 10.04 14.95 4.49
C LYS A 75 8.52 15.03 4.30
N LYS A 76 8.06 15.05 3.05
CA LYS A 76 6.62 15.11 2.73
C LYS A 76 5.85 13.91 3.28
N ASP A 77 6.44 12.72 3.18
CA ASP A 77 5.86 11.47 3.68
C ASP A 77 5.67 11.56 5.20
N LEU A 78 6.71 12.00 5.91
CA LEU A 78 6.69 12.15 7.37
C LEU A 78 5.71 13.25 7.81
N ASP A 79 5.76 14.43 7.20
CA ASP A 79 4.84 15.54 7.49
C ASP A 79 3.37 15.14 7.21
N GLY A 80 3.13 14.28 6.23
CA GLY A 80 1.81 13.71 5.94
C GLY A 80 1.33 12.77 7.03
N LEU A 81 2.16 11.79 7.39
CA LEU A 81 1.85 10.81 8.44
C LEU A 81 1.66 11.48 9.81
N GLU A 82 2.49 12.45 10.17
CA GLU A 82 2.36 13.22 11.42
C GLU A 82 1.03 13.96 11.50
N ARG A 83 0.59 14.61 10.42
CA ARG A 83 -0.70 15.31 10.38
C ARG A 83 -1.86 14.34 10.57
N GLN A 84 -1.86 13.22 9.85
CA GLN A 84 -2.94 12.23 9.98
C GLN A 84 -2.96 11.58 11.37
N HIS A 85 -1.79 11.34 11.96
CA HIS A 85 -1.68 10.87 13.33
C HIS A 85 -2.26 11.89 14.33
N ALA A 86 -1.96 13.18 14.17
CA ALA A 86 -2.51 14.25 14.99
C ALA A 86 -4.04 14.38 14.84
N ASP A 87 -4.58 14.07 13.66
CA ASP A 87 -6.02 14.01 13.38
C ASP A 87 -6.71 12.75 13.95
N GLY A 88 -5.96 11.90 14.66
CA GLY A 88 -6.46 10.71 15.36
C GLY A 88 -6.57 9.45 14.48
N LEU A 89 -5.96 9.45 13.29
CA LEU A 89 -5.86 8.25 12.46
C LEU A 89 -4.66 7.40 12.88
N GLU A 90 -4.78 6.09 12.69
CA GLU A 90 -3.63 5.21 12.79
C GLU A 90 -2.81 5.31 11.49
N ALA A 91 -1.64 5.94 11.59
CA ALA A 91 -0.75 6.13 10.45
C ALA A 91 0.14 4.90 10.23
N TYR A 92 0.29 4.49 8.98
CA TYR A 92 1.11 3.35 8.55
C TYR A 92 1.92 3.66 7.31
N ILE A 93 3.04 2.94 7.18
CA ILE A 93 3.82 2.85 5.96
C ILE A 93 3.74 1.39 5.48
N PRO A 94 2.73 1.01 4.66
CA PRO A 94 2.71 -0.31 4.05
C PRO A 94 3.88 -0.42 3.09
N VAL A 95 4.71 -1.46 3.27
CA VAL A 95 5.86 -1.71 2.40
C VAL A 95 5.73 -3.07 1.72
N LEU A 96 5.83 -3.09 0.40
CA LEU A 96 5.95 -4.30 -0.39
C LEU A 96 7.41 -4.46 -0.87
N GLY A 97 8.05 -5.56 -0.44
CA GLY A 97 9.37 -5.93 -0.92
C GLY A 97 9.33 -6.63 -2.28
N ASP A 98 10.50 -6.74 -2.92
CA ASP A 98 10.69 -7.29 -4.27
C ASP A 98 11.06 -8.78 -4.28
N ARG A 99 11.16 -9.44 -3.13
CA ARG A 99 11.52 -10.86 -3.06
C ARG A 99 10.27 -11.74 -3.07
N LEU A 100 10.42 -12.95 -3.60
CA LEU A 100 9.35 -13.96 -3.60
C LEU A 100 8.78 -14.26 -2.20
N THR A 101 9.61 -14.10 -1.16
CA THR A 101 9.22 -14.31 0.23
C THR A 101 8.56 -13.10 0.87
N ASP A 102 8.69 -11.93 0.24
CA ASP A 102 8.17 -10.70 0.79
C ASP A 102 6.65 -10.71 0.70
N ASP A 103 6.06 -10.24 1.79
CA ASP A 103 4.65 -9.95 1.92
C ASP A 103 4.57 -8.50 2.39
N TRP A 104 3.37 -7.93 2.44
CA TRP A 104 3.21 -6.60 3.00
C TRP A 104 3.76 -6.55 4.43
N ILE A 105 4.53 -5.50 4.71
CA ILE A 105 4.86 -5.10 6.08
C ILE A 105 4.07 -3.82 6.37
N PHE A 106 3.10 -3.90 7.26
CA PHE A 106 2.35 -2.72 7.70
C PHE A 106 3.07 -2.10 8.89
N VAL A 107 4.00 -1.19 8.59
CA VAL A 107 4.82 -0.50 9.59
C VAL A 107 3.97 0.58 10.25
N ARG A 108 3.69 0.44 11.56
CA ARG A 108 3.01 1.49 12.33
C ARG A 108 3.91 2.70 12.44
N PHE A 109 3.39 3.87 12.09
CA PHE A 109 4.09 5.13 12.24
C PHE A 109 3.96 5.66 13.67
N THR A 110 5.09 6.05 14.25
CA THR A 110 5.19 6.75 15.53
C THR A 110 6.00 8.03 15.31
N PRO A 111 5.46 9.21 15.68
CA PRO A 111 6.19 10.46 15.56
C PRO A 111 7.58 10.40 16.23
N GLY A 112 8.61 10.88 15.54
CA GLY A 112 9.98 10.91 16.05
C GLY A 112 10.79 9.61 15.92
N GLU A 113 10.17 8.46 15.59
CA GLU A 113 10.89 7.18 15.46
C GLU A 113 11.50 6.96 14.06
N PHE A 114 11.05 7.72 13.06
CA PHE A 114 11.43 7.53 11.66
C PHE A 114 12.34 8.67 11.15
N PRO A 115 13.61 8.38 10.80
CA PRO A 115 14.52 9.40 10.30
C PRO A 115 14.23 9.79 8.84
N CYS A 116 14.17 11.09 8.57
CA CYS A 116 14.04 11.64 7.22
C CYS A 116 15.26 11.32 6.35
N ALA A 117 15.02 10.92 5.10
CA ALA A 117 16.02 10.69 4.05
C ALA A 117 17.14 9.67 4.41
N LYS A 118 16.95 8.84 5.43
CA LYS A 118 17.86 7.74 5.75
C LYS A 118 17.33 6.43 5.18
N GLN A 119 18.25 5.54 4.82
CA GLN A 119 17.92 4.17 4.41
C GLN A 119 17.47 3.36 5.62
N LEU A 120 16.26 2.81 5.53
CA LEU A 120 15.62 1.97 6.53
C LEU A 120 15.54 0.55 6.00
N SER A 121 16.23 -0.37 6.66
CA SER A 121 16.17 -1.79 6.32
C SER A 121 14.80 -2.37 6.65
N LEU A 122 14.22 -3.12 5.70
CA LEU A 122 12.96 -3.83 5.93
C LEU A 122 13.01 -4.76 7.13
N PHE A 123 14.18 -5.35 7.42
CA PHE A 123 14.37 -6.20 8.59
C PHE A 123 14.09 -5.45 9.90
N LYS A 124 14.58 -4.21 10.03
CA LYS A 124 14.35 -3.38 11.22
C LYS A 124 12.90 -2.91 11.30
N LEU A 125 12.28 -2.64 10.15
CA LEU A 125 10.88 -2.20 10.09
C LEU A 125 9.89 -3.27 10.57
N ARG A 126 10.26 -4.56 10.54
CA ARG A 126 9.42 -5.64 11.10
C ARG A 126 9.15 -5.49 12.61
N ALA A 127 9.95 -4.72 13.35
CA ALA A 127 9.69 -4.45 14.76
C ALA A 127 8.42 -3.60 14.99
N TYR A 128 7.99 -2.83 13.96
CA TYR A 128 6.83 -1.94 14.02
C TYR A 128 5.59 -2.53 13.32
N ARG A 129 5.62 -3.82 12.98
CA ARG A 129 4.59 -4.44 12.14
C ARG A 129 3.25 -4.59 12.85
N ASP A 130 2.17 -4.38 12.12
CA ASP A 130 0.83 -4.81 12.49
C ASP A 130 0.50 -6.17 11.82
N GLY A 131 0.80 -7.25 12.54
CA GLY A 131 0.63 -8.61 12.02
C GLY A 131 -0.82 -9.01 11.76
N GLU A 132 -1.79 -8.42 12.47
CA GLU A 132 -3.21 -8.69 12.25
C GLU A 132 -3.67 -8.05 10.94
N LEU A 133 -3.29 -6.79 10.73
CA LEU A 133 -3.59 -6.08 9.49
C LEU A 133 -2.94 -6.77 8.28
N GLU A 134 -1.68 -7.19 8.41
CA GLU A 134 -0.98 -7.97 7.38
C GLU A 134 -1.74 -9.25 7.03
N ALA A 135 -2.09 -10.08 8.03
CA ALA A 135 -2.79 -11.34 7.80
C ALA A 135 -4.15 -11.13 7.11
N ARG A 136 -4.85 -10.04 7.45
CA ARG A 136 -6.13 -9.68 6.84
C ARG A 136 -5.97 -9.27 5.37
N ILE A 137 -4.95 -8.48 5.05
CA ILE A 137 -4.80 -7.89 3.71
C ILE A 137 -4.06 -8.82 2.73
N SER A 138 -3.08 -9.61 3.16
CA SER A 138 -2.24 -10.42 2.26
C SER A 138 -3.04 -11.36 1.35
N ARG A 139 -4.11 -11.98 1.85
CA ARG A 139 -4.96 -12.87 1.04
C ARG A 139 -5.75 -12.09 -0.02
N ALA A 140 -6.35 -10.96 0.36
CA ALA A 140 -7.08 -10.10 -0.57
C ALA A 140 -6.15 -9.49 -1.62
N PHE A 141 -4.94 -9.08 -1.22
CA PHE A 141 -3.95 -8.53 -2.15
C PHE A 141 -3.47 -9.56 -3.18
N ALA A 142 -3.20 -10.79 -2.74
CA ALA A 142 -2.87 -11.87 -3.66
C ALA A 142 -3.96 -12.07 -4.73
N ARG A 143 -5.23 -12.05 -4.33
CA ARG A 143 -6.37 -12.16 -5.26
C ARG A 143 -6.46 -10.95 -6.19
N ALA A 144 -6.37 -9.74 -5.66
CA ALA A 144 -6.39 -8.51 -6.46
C ALA A 144 -5.30 -8.50 -7.55
N VAL A 145 -4.08 -8.97 -7.24
CA VAL A 145 -3.01 -9.12 -8.24
C VAL A 145 -3.38 -10.17 -9.29
N LEU A 146 -3.88 -11.33 -8.88
CA LEU A 146 -4.22 -12.40 -9.82
C LEU A 146 -5.29 -11.97 -10.81
N ASP A 147 -6.32 -11.30 -10.30
CA ASP A 147 -7.51 -10.92 -11.05
C ASP A 147 -7.27 -9.67 -11.91
N TYR A 148 -6.53 -8.68 -11.41
CA TYR A 148 -6.46 -7.34 -12.05
C TYR A 148 -5.07 -6.92 -12.56
N ALA A 149 -4.02 -7.72 -12.37
CA ALA A 149 -2.70 -7.37 -12.94
C ALA A 149 -2.73 -7.27 -14.47
N ALA A 150 -3.63 -8.00 -15.14
CA ALA A 150 -3.79 -7.91 -16.59
C ALA A 150 -4.37 -6.55 -17.01
N ASP A 151 -5.36 -6.03 -16.28
CA ASP A 151 -5.91 -4.69 -16.50
C ASP A 151 -4.88 -3.60 -16.22
N ALA A 152 -4.11 -3.74 -15.14
CA ALA A 152 -3.00 -2.85 -14.82
C ALA A 152 -1.94 -2.85 -15.94
N ALA A 153 -1.57 -4.02 -16.46
CA ALA A 153 -0.59 -4.14 -17.54
C ALA A 153 -1.09 -3.50 -18.84
N ARG A 154 -2.36 -3.73 -19.21
CA ARG A 154 -2.96 -3.21 -20.43
C ARG A 154 -3.21 -1.71 -20.38
N ASP A 155 -3.91 -1.24 -19.35
CA ASP A 155 -4.49 0.10 -19.30
C ASP A 155 -3.88 0.99 -18.21
N GLY A 156 -2.88 0.50 -17.47
CA GLY A 156 -2.23 1.23 -16.38
C GLY A 156 -3.23 1.55 -15.27
N GLN A 157 -3.09 2.75 -14.69
CA GLN A 157 -3.98 3.22 -13.63
C GLN A 157 -5.45 3.23 -14.06
N ARG A 158 -5.75 3.58 -15.32
CA ARG A 158 -7.13 3.61 -15.83
C ARG A 158 -7.81 2.24 -15.81
N GLY A 159 -7.04 1.17 -15.98
CA GLY A 159 -7.55 -0.20 -15.86
C GLY A 159 -8.05 -0.48 -14.45
N LEU A 160 -7.23 -0.12 -13.46
CA LEU A 160 -7.56 -0.30 -12.05
C LEU A 160 -8.61 0.68 -11.54
N ASP A 161 -8.69 1.89 -12.10
CA ASP A 161 -9.74 2.86 -11.77
C ASP A 161 -11.13 2.31 -12.08
N ARG A 162 -11.31 1.64 -13.24
CA ARG A 162 -12.58 0.99 -13.60
C ARG A 162 -12.95 -0.17 -12.70
N VAL A 163 -11.96 -0.86 -12.13
CA VAL A 163 -12.21 -1.90 -11.12
C VAL A 163 -12.66 -1.24 -9.82
N LEU A 164 -11.95 -0.21 -9.39
CA LEU A 164 -12.23 0.56 -8.19
C LEU A 164 -13.62 1.24 -8.22
N GLU A 165 -14.09 1.69 -9.39
CA GLU A 165 -15.44 2.25 -9.60
C GLU A 165 -16.58 1.26 -9.29
N GLN A 166 -16.31 -0.04 -9.29
CA GLN A 166 -17.32 -1.07 -8.99
C GLN A 166 -17.58 -1.21 -7.48
N TYR A 167 -16.77 -0.58 -6.62
CA TYR A 167 -16.88 -0.69 -5.18
C TYR A 167 -17.61 0.53 -4.59
N PRO A 168 -18.81 0.35 -4.00
CA PRO A 168 -19.58 1.45 -3.41
C PRO A 168 -18.90 2.15 -2.24
N ALA A 169 -17.98 1.45 -1.56
CA ALA A 169 -17.20 1.98 -0.44
C ALA A 169 -16.04 2.89 -0.87
N ARG A 170 -15.74 2.98 -2.18
CA ARG A 170 -14.73 3.91 -2.69
C ARG A 170 -15.25 5.35 -2.66
N ARG A 171 -14.39 6.27 -2.25
CA ARG A 171 -14.56 7.72 -2.35
C ARG A 171 -13.44 8.32 -3.19
N LEU A 172 -13.79 9.35 -3.96
CA LEU A 172 -12.83 10.25 -4.59
C LEU A 172 -12.64 11.45 -3.66
N ALA A 173 -11.40 11.85 -3.42
CA ALA A 173 -11.06 13.04 -2.63
C ALA A 173 -10.10 13.97 -3.35
#